data_AF-A0A4Y3TRE4-F1
#
_entry.id   AF-A0A4Y3TRE4-F1
#
_cell.length_a   1.000
_cell.length_b   1.000
_cell.length_c   1.000
_cell.angle_alpha   90.00
_cell.angle_beta   90.00
_cell.angle_gamma   90.00
#
_symmetry.space_group_name_H-M   'P 1'
#
loop_
_entity.id
_entity.type
_entity.pdbx_description
1 polymer ?
#
loop_
_entity_poly.entity_id
_entity_poly.type
_entity_poly.pdbx_seq_one_letter_code
_entity_poly.pdbx_strand_id
1 'polypeptide(L)' 'MSRLEEQGLIERRPSATDKRVREATVTGKGQHMVDMLNAARERLANRILVDWTDTDLNQLQTLLRRFADDLMR' A
#
# COMPACT_ATOMS: atom_id res chain seq x y z
N MET A 1 6.78 20.96 3.90
CA MET A 1 6.60 19.75 4.74
C MET A 1 5.67 18.81 3.96
N SER A 2 5.63 17.50 4.26
CA SER A 2 4.87 16.54 3.42
C SER A 2 3.41 16.45 3.88
N ARG A 3 2.44 16.59 2.96
CA ARG A 3 0.99 16.57 3.24
C ARG A 3 0.52 15.44 4.18
N LEU A 4 1.15 14.27 4.13
CA LEU A 4 0.80 13.13 5.00
C LEU A 4 1.09 13.40 6.49
N GLU A 5 2.14 14.15 6.79
CA GLU A 5 2.50 14.55 8.16
C GLU A 5 1.60 15.68 8.66
N GLU A 6 1.29 16.65 7.80
CA GLU A 6 0.31 17.72 8.07
C GLU A 6 -1.08 17.14 8.37
N GLN A 7 -1.44 16.02 7.74
CA GLN A 7 -2.68 15.29 7.99
C GLN A 7 -2.59 14.32 9.18
N GLY A 8 -1.43 14.18 9.82
CA GLY A 8 -1.20 13.28 10.95
C GLY A 8 -1.29 11.79 10.60
N LEU A 9 -1.10 11.43 9.33
CA LEU A 9 -1.12 10.04 8.85
C LEU A 9 0.24 9.37 9.04
N ILE A 10 1.30 10.17 9.03
CA ILE A 10 2.66 9.74 9.38
C ILE A 10 3.23 10.68 10.45
N GLU A 11 4.22 10.19 11.18
CA GLU A 11 5.06 10.97 12.07
C GLU A 11 6.53 10.73 11.75
N ARG A 12 7.39 11.74 11.95
CA ARG A 12 8.84 11.59 11.77
C ARG A 12 9.56 11.45 13.10
N ARG A 13 10.21 10.32 13.33
CA ARG A 13 11.00 10.03 14.54
C ARG A 13 12.49 9.90 14.18
N PRO A 14 13.42 10.29 15.07
CA PRO A 14 14.85 10.00 14.86
C PRO A 14 15.05 8.50 14.66
N SER A 15 15.85 8.10 13.69
CA SER A 15 16.19 6.70 13.47
C SER A 15 16.89 6.12 14.71
N ALA A 16 16.63 4.85 14.96
CA ALA A 16 17.30 4.10 16.02
C ALA A 16 18.80 3.88 15.73
N THR A 17 19.20 3.85 14.46
CA THR A 17 20.58 3.56 14.03
C THR A 17 21.42 4.81 13.81
N ASP A 18 20.82 5.92 13.36
CA ASP A 18 21.46 7.24 13.26
C ASP A 18 20.45 8.36 13.55
N LYS A 19 20.62 9.06 14.68
CA LYS A 19 19.71 10.15 15.10
C LYS A 19 19.66 11.35 14.14
N ARG A 20 20.60 11.44 13.19
CA ARG A 20 20.58 12.45 12.11
C ARG A 20 19.53 12.14 11.04
N VAL A 21 19.11 10.87 10.93
CA VAL A 21 18.07 10.41 10.03
C VAL A 21 16.70 10.51 10.71
N ARG A 22 15.69 10.96 9.96
CA ARG A 22 14.29 11.03 10.40
C ARG A 22 13.49 9.98 9.64
N GLU A 23 13.08 8.92 10.32
CA GLU A 23 12.23 7.86 9.76
C GLU A 23 10.77 8.28 9.82
N ALA A 24 10.03 8.03 8.74
CA ALA A 24 8.59 8.21 8.71
C ALA A 24 7.91 6.92 9.21
N THR A 25 7.10 7.03 10.25
CA THR A 25 6.31 5.93 10.80
C THR A 25 4.83 6.24 10.59
N VAL A 26 4.05 5.23 10.19
CA VAL A 26 2.60 5.34 10.06
C VAL A 26 1.99 5.49 11.45
N THR A 27 1.13 6.50 11.64
CA THR A 27 0.41 6.69 12.91
C THR A 27 -0.79 5.75 12.99
N GLY A 28 -1.43 5.63 14.16
CA GLY A 28 -2.70 4.90 14.26
C GLY A 28 -3.80 5.46 13.34
N LYS A 29 -3.83 6.79 13.14
CA LYS A 29 -4.73 7.44 12.16
C LYS A 29 -4.38 7.06 10.73
N GLY A 30 -3.10 7.03 10.40
CA GLY A 30 -2.61 6.57 9.10
C GLY A 30 -3.00 5.12 8.82
N GLN A 31 -2.82 4.24 9.80
CA GLN A 31 -3.18 2.83 9.66
C GLN A 31 -4.68 2.67 9.40
N HIS A 32 -5.53 3.35 10.18
CA HIS A 32 -6.98 3.31 9.96
C HIS A 32 -7.38 3.79 8.56
N MET A 33 -6.73 4.83 8.03
CA MET A 33 -6.98 5.30 6.66
C MET A 33 -6.56 4.27 5.61
N VAL A 34 -5.41 3.60 5.82
CA VAL A 34 -4.96 2.50 4.95
C VAL A 34 -5.97 1.35 4.97
N ASP A 35 -6.48 0.98 6.14
CA ASP A 35 -7.46 -0.10 6.28
C ASP A 35 -8.76 0.22 5.52
N MET A 36 -9.27 1.46 5.65
CA MET A 36 -10.45 1.90 4.88
C MET A 36 -10.22 1.85 3.37
N LEU A 37 -9.03 2.27 2.92
CA LEU A 37 -8.68 2.26 1.51
C LEU A 37 -8.55 0.83 0.97
N ASN A 38 -7.98 -0.09 1.75
CA ASN A 38 -7.89 -1.51 1.41
C ASN A 38 -9.27 -2.13 1.30
N ALA A 39 -10.17 -1.87 2.26
CA ALA A 39 -11.55 -2.36 2.19
C ALA A 39 -12.30 -1.80 0.97
N ALA A 40 -12.05 -0.54 0.59
CA ALA A 40 -12.62 0.03 -0.63
C ALA A 40 -12.08 -0.63 -1.91
N ARG A 41 -10.77 -0.91 -1.96
CA ARG A 41 -10.13 -1.63 -3.07
C ARG A 41 -10.68 -3.05 -3.21
N GLU A 42 -10.84 -3.75 -2.11
CA GLU A 42 -11.39 -5.11 -2.09
C GLU A 42 -12.83 -5.14 -2.65
N ARG A 43 -13.68 -4.22 -2.20
CA ARG A 43 -15.05 -4.09 -2.74
C ARG A 43 -15.06 -3.83 -4.25
N LEU A 44 -14.11 -3.04 -4.74
CA LEU A 44 -13.98 -2.76 -6.17
C LEU A 44 -13.48 -3.99 -6.94
N ALA A 45 -12.44 -4.66 -6.43
CA ALA A 45 -11.89 -5.87 -7.03
C ALA A 45 -12.94 -6.97 -7.14
N ASN A 46 -13.67 -7.25 -6.06
CA ASN A 46 -14.74 -8.25 -6.05
C ASN A 46 -15.84 -7.94 -7.08
N ARG A 47 -16.12 -6.67 -7.35
CA ARG A 47 -17.09 -6.28 -8.39
C ARG A 47 -16.54 -6.47 -9.80
N ILE A 48 -15.30 -6.04 -10.05
CA ILE A 48 -14.70 -6.08 -11.39
C ILE A 48 -14.39 -7.52 -11.81
N LEU A 49 -14.01 -8.35 -10.85
CA LEU A 49 -13.51 -9.70 -11.08
C LEU A 49 -14.57 -10.79 -10.87
N VAL A 50 -15.84 -10.43 -10.63
CA VAL A 50 -16.90 -11.39 -10.27
C VAL A 50 -17.12 -12.48 -11.32
N ASP A 51 -17.00 -12.13 -12.60
CA ASP A 51 -17.23 -13.05 -13.73
C ASP A 51 -15.92 -13.62 -14.32
N TRP A 52 -14.77 -13.34 -13.67
CA TRP A 52 -13.49 -13.83 -14.15
C TRP A 52 -13.30 -15.29 -13.72
N THR A 53 -12.76 -16.10 -14.62
CA THR A 53 -12.45 -17.49 -14.30
C THR A 53 -11.19 -17.56 -13.42
N ASP A 54 -11.05 -18.64 -12.65
CA ASP A 54 -9.83 -18.89 -11.87
C ASP A 54 -8.58 -18.89 -12.77
N THR A 55 -8.69 -19.36 -14.01
CA THR A 55 -7.61 -19.34 -14.99
C THR A 55 -7.18 -17.92 -15.33
N ASP A 56 -8.13 -17.02 -15.61
CA ASP A 56 -7.84 -15.62 -15.92
C ASP A 56 -7.22 -14.89 -14.74
N LEU A 57 -7.71 -15.15 -13.52
CA LEU A 57 -7.17 -14.59 -12.28
C LEU A 57 -5.73 -15.05 -12.02
N ASN A 58 -5.45 -16.35 -12.19
CA ASN A 58 -4.10 -16.90 -12.04
C ASN A 58 -3.13 -16.31 -13.07
N GLN A 59 -3.58 -16.12 -14.31
CA GLN A 59 -2.77 -15.51 -15.36
C GLN A 59 -2.49 -14.04 -15.06
N LEU A 60 -3.50 -13.27 -14.61
CA LEU A 60 -3.32 -11.89 -14.18
C LEU A 60 -2.31 -11.79 -13.02
N GLN A 61 -2.42 -12.65 -12.02
CA GLN A 61 -1.47 -12.71 -10.90
C GLN A 61 -0.03 -12.95 -11.38
N THR A 62 0.15 -13.88 -12.31
CA THR A 62 1.47 -14.21 -12.89
C THR A 62 2.08 -13.00 -13.62
N LEU A 63 1.27 -12.31 -14.43
CA LEU A 63 1.71 -11.13 -15.18
C LEU A 63 2.00 -9.94 -14.25
N LEU A 64 1.17 -9.71 -13.23
CA LEU A 64 1.40 -8.66 -12.23
C LEU A 64 2.67 -8.90 -11.41
N ARG A 65 2.97 -10.16 -11.06
CA ARG A 65 4.23 -10.52 -10.39
C ARG A 65 5.43 -10.17 -11.25
N ARG A 66 5.44 -10.63 -12.51
CA ARG A 66 6.52 -10.34 -13.45
C ARG A 66 6.72 -8.83 -13.64
N PHE A 67 5.63 -8.08 -13.80
CA PHE A 67 5.67 -6.62 -13.89
C PHE A 67 6.30 -5.97 -12.65
N ALA A 68 5.92 -6.43 -11.44
CA ALA A 68 6.49 -5.92 -10.20
C ALA A 68 7.98 -6.24 -10.06
N ASP A 69 8.39 -7.45 -10.44
CA ASP A 69 9.78 -7.88 -10.42
C ASP A 69 10.63 -7.02 -11.40
N ASP A 70 10.09 -6.70 -12.58
CA ASP A 70 10.73 -5.84 -13.56
C ASP A 70 10.84 -4.36 -13.09
N LEU A 71 9.88 -3.85 -12.29
CA LEU A 71 9.94 -2.51 -11.70
C LEU A 71 11.02 -2.35 -10.62
N MET A 72 11.39 -3.44 -9.95
CA MET A 72 12.37 -3.42 -8.86
C MET A 72 13.81 -3.63 -9.34
N ARG A 73 14.01 -3.79 -10.66
CA ARG A 73 15.32 -3.96 -11.30
C ARG A 73 15.97 -2.61 -11.61
#